data_AF-A0A182EWH8-F1
#
_entry.id   AF-A0A182EWH8-F1
#
_cell.length_a   1.000
_cell.length_b   1.000
_cell.length_c   1.000
_cell.angle_alpha   90.00
_cell.angle_beta   90.00
_cell.angle_gamma   90.00
#
_symmetry.space_group_name_H-M   'P 1'
#
loop_
_entity.id
_entity.type
_entity.pdbx_description
1 polymer ?
#
loop_
_entity_poly.entity_id
_entity_poly.type
_entity_poly.pdbx_seq_one_letter_code
_entity_poly.pdbx_strand_id
1 'polypeptide(L)'
;MLQTSGTSSEHPCMITIGAEMGAARHFLRVGQVKDIEHLAFLKPTLHINLNHPIISTLIKLHKSDPATATLVAEQIYDNALVTCGLMKDSSKMVDRVNRLLSELLKPKSSILTP
;
A
#
# COMPACT_ATOMS: atom_id res chain seq x y z
N MET A 1 12.74 -6.02 23.70
CA MET A 1 13.28 -4.64 23.67
C MET A 1 12.40 -3.84 22.71
N LEU A 2 11.40 -3.14 23.24
CA LEU A 2 10.46 -2.32 22.45
C LEU A 2 11.14 -0.97 22.19
N GLN A 3 11.63 -0.76 20.97
CA GLN A 3 12.08 0.57 20.53
C GLN A 3 10.84 1.36 20.11
N THR A 4 10.34 2.22 20.99
CA THR A 4 9.36 3.24 20.64
C THR A 4 10.10 4.42 19.99
N SER A 5 10.23 4.42 18.67
CA SER A 5 10.70 5.58 17.92
C SER A 5 9.61 6.65 17.92
N GLY A 6 9.80 7.71 18.72
CA GLY A 6 8.90 8.84 18.88
C GLY A 6 8.84 9.82 17.70
N THR A 7 8.68 9.31 16.48
CA THR A 7 8.18 10.11 15.36
C THR A 7 6.95 9.41 14.84
N SER A 8 5.82 10.12 14.73
CA SER A 8 4.72 9.60 13.93
C SER A 8 5.28 9.36 12.53
N SER A 9 5.43 8.10 12.12
CA SER A 9 5.84 7.75 10.77
C SER A 9 5.02 8.60 9.78
N GLU A 10 5.70 9.42 8.96
CA GLU A 10 5.07 10.22 7.91
C GLU A 10 4.31 9.34 6.91
N HIS A 11 4.63 8.05 6.87
CA HIS A 11 4.00 7.07 6.01
C HIS A 11 2.89 6.29 6.74
N PRO A 12 1.76 6.00 6.07
CA PRO A 12 0.69 5.17 6.61
C PRO A 12 1.12 3.71 6.86
N CYS A 13 2.02 3.20 6.01
CA CYS A 13 2.57 1.86 6.11
C CYS A 13 4.05 1.85 5.71
N MET A 14 4.80 0.90 6.24
CA MET A 14 6.17 0.59 5.84
C MET A 14 6.36 -0.91 5.66
N ILE A 15 7.25 -1.32 4.76
CA ILE A 15 7.60 -2.73 4.55
C ILE A 15 9.04 -2.96 4.96
N THR A 16 9.26 -3.97 5.80
CA THR A 16 10.59 -4.51 6.13
C THR A 16 10.71 -5.95 5.64
N ILE A 17 11.93 -6.47 5.52
CA ILE A 17 12.19 -7.89 5.27
C ILE A 17 13.20 -8.38 6.31
N GLY A 18 13.23 -9.68 6.58
CA GLY A 18 14.19 -10.27 7.54
C GLY A 18 15.64 -10.34 7.02
N ALA A 19 15.82 -10.31 5.69
CA ALA A 19 17.12 -10.25 5.04
C ALA A 19 17.61 -8.80 4.90
N GLU A 20 18.87 -8.59 4.50
CA GLU A 20 19.33 -7.24 4.17
C GLU A 20 18.59 -6.67 2.95
N MET A 21 17.96 -5.50 3.11
CA MET A 21 17.24 -4.78 2.04
C MET A 21 18.10 -4.50 0.81
N GLY A 22 19.40 -4.26 0.98
CA GLY A 22 20.34 -4.07 -0.12
C GLY A 22 20.47 -5.30 -1.00
N ALA A 23 20.68 -6.46 -0.38
CA ALA A 23 20.80 -7.74 -1.06
C ALA A 23 19.49 -8.14 -1.76
N ALA A 24 18.34 -7.92 -1.11
CA ALA A 24 17.04 -8.18 -1.71
C ALA A 24 16.79 -7.32 -2.96
N ARG A 25 17.05 -6.00 -2.89
CA ARG A 25 16.91 -5.11 -4.06
C ARG A 25 17.86 -5.49 -5.18
N HIS A 26 19.10 -5.86 -4.87
CA HIS A 26 20.05 -6.34 -5.86
C HIS A 26 19.54 -7.63 -6.52
N PHE A 27 19.08 -8.60 -5.73
CA PHE A 27 18.52 -9.84 -6.23
C PHE A 27 17.32 -9.63 -7.16
N LEU A 28 16.40 -8.71 -6.82
CA LEU A 28 15.27 -8.38 -7.69
C LEU A 28 15.69 -7.81 -9.05
N ARG A 29 16.78 -7.05 -9.08
CA ARG A 29 17.32 -6.43 -10.30
C ARG A 29 18.00 -7.43 -11.21
N VAL A 30 18.73 -8.38 -10.64
CA VAL A 30 19.58 -9.33 -11.40
C VAL A 30 18.87 -10.66 -11.69
N GLY A 31 17.87 -11.04 -10.87
CA GLY A 31 17.18 -12.32 -10.96
C GLY A 31 15.99 -12.35 -11.92
N GLN A 32 15.90 -13.43 -12.71
CA GLN A 32 14.75 -13.84 -13.55
C GLN A 32 13.56 -14.38 -12.72
N VAL A 33 13.36 -13.90 -11.49
CA VAL A 33 12.25 -14.35 -10.64
C VAL A 33 10.98 -13.64 -11.09
N LYS A 34 9.94 -14.41 -11.44
CA LYS A 34 8.62 -13.88 -11.84
C LYS A 34 8.01 -13.08 -10.69
N ASP A 35 7.23 -12.04 -11.01
CA ASP A 35 6.77 -10.97 -10.10
C ASP A 35 6.01 -11.42 -8.83
N ILE A 36 5.56 -12.67 -8.74
CA ILE A 36 4.80 -13.18 -7.58
C ILE A 36 5.70 -14.03 -6.66
N GLU A 37 6.77 -14.62 -7.19
CA GLU A 37 7.64 -15.53 -6.44
C GLU A 37 8.60 -14.76 -5.52
N HIS A 38 8.97 -13.52 -5.86
CA HIS A 38 9.97 -12.80 -5.07
C HIS A 38 9.43 -12.33 -3.72
N LEU A 39 8.19 -11.87 -3.63
CA LEU A 39 7.61 -11.46 -2.34
C LEU A 39 7.41 -12.68 -1.43
N ALA A 40 7.01 -13.82 -1.98
CA ALA A 40 6.91 -15.07 -1.24
C ALA A 40 8.27 -15.52 -0.68
N PHE A 41 9.34 -15.33 -1.45
CA PHE A 41 10.71 -15.62 -1.02
C PHE A 41 11.21 -14.65 0.06
N LEU A 42 11.00 -13.34 -0.15
CA LEU A 42 11.51 -12.29 0.73
C LEU A 42 10.76 -12.17 2.06
N LYS A 43 9.53 -12.72 2.13
CA LYS A 43 8.66 -12.72 3.32
C LYS A 43 8.59 -11.34 3.99
N PRO A 44 8.12 -10.30 3.27
CA PRO A 44 8.05 -8.96 3.81
C PRO A 44 7.06 -8.86 4.97
N THR A 45 7.42 -8.07 5.97
CA THR A 45 6.56 -7.66 7.08
C THR A 45 6.01 -6.27 6.79
N LEU A 46 4.69 -6.14 6.75
CA LEU A 46 3.99 -4.86 6.67
C LEU A 46 3.79 -4.29 8.08
N HIS A 47 4.29 -3.09 8.30
CA HIS A 47 4.07 -2.30 9.51
C HIS A 47 3.04 -1.22 9.21
N ILE A 48 1.97 -1.16 9.99
CA ILE A 48 0.86 -0.21 9.80
C ILE A 48 0.92 0.85 10.91
N ASN A 49 0.90 2.12 10.53
CA ASN A 49 0.78 3.23 11.48
C ASN A 49 -0.70 3.55 11.73
N LEU A 50 -1.28 2.97 12.79
CA LEU A 50 -2.68 3.19 13.17
C LEU A 50 -3.00 4.65 13.53
N ASN A 51 -1.99 5.44 13.93
CA ASN A 51 -2.17 6.85 14.25
C ASN A 51 -2.15 7.74 12.99
N HIS A 52 -1.85 7.18 11.82
CA HIS A 52 -1.79 7.96 10.59
C HIS A 52 -3.20 8.36 10.12
N PRO A 53 -3.43 9.63 9.71
CA PRO A 53 -4.74 10.10 9.25
C PRO A 53 -5.35 9.28 8.10
N ILE A 54 -4.52 8.82 7.16
CA ILE A 54 -4.97 7.94 6.06
C ILE A 54 -5.50 6.61 6.61
N ILE A 55 -4.81 5.97 7.56
CA ILE A 55 -5.23 4.66 8.10
C ILE A 55 -6.51 4.81 8.93
N SER A 56 -6.58 5.82 9.79
CA SER A 56 -7.79 6.10 10.57
C SER A 56 -9.00 6.45 9.68
N THR A 57 -8.78 7.15 8.57
CA THR A 57 -9.84 7.44 7.59
C THR A 57 -10.23 6.21 6.78
N LEU A 58 -9.26 5.37 6.41
CA LEU A 58 -9.51 4.09 5.73
C LEU A 58 -10.41 3.16 6.57
N ILE A 59 -10.19 3.08 7.88
CA ILE A 59 -11.03 2.30 8.80
C ILE A 59 -12.49 2.79 8.79
N LYS A 60 -12.71 4.11 8.69
CA LYS A 60 -14.06 4.69 8.57
C LYS A 60 -14.66 4.42 7.19
N LEU A 61 -13.86 4.62 6.13
CA LEU A 61 -14.26 4.40 4.74
C LEU A 61 -14.69 2.94 4.53
N HIS A 62 -13.99 1.98 5.14
CA HIS A 62 -14.35 0.57 5.05
C HIS A 62 -15.77 0.25 5.55
N LYS A 63 -16.31 1.07 6.47
CA LYS A 63 -17.70 0.91 6.95
C LYS A 63 -18.73 1.51 6.00
N SER A 64 -18.41 2.59 5.30
CA SER A 64 -19.35 3.32 4.44
C SER A 64 -19.29 2.90 2.96
N ASP A 65 -18.09 2.56 2.49
CA ASP A 65 -17.79 2.16 1.12
C ASP A 65 -16.63 1.14 1.13
N PRO A 66 -16.94 -0.15 1.38
CA PRO A 66 -15.93 -1.20 1.43
C PRO A 66 -15.16 -1.35 0.11
N ALA A 67 -15.80 -1.09 -1.03
CA ALA A 67 -15.19 -1.27 -2.35
C ALA A 67 -14.08 -0.24 -2.59
N THR A 68 -14.36 1.04 -2.33
CA THR A 68 -13.33 2.09 -2.43
C THR A 68 -12.27 1.93 -1.35
N ALA A 69 -12.65 1.48 -0.14
CA ALA A 69 -11.69 1.20 0.92
C ALA A 69 -10.67 0.12 0.52
N THR A 70 -11.10 -0.95 -0.15
CA THR A 70 -10.19 -1.98 -0.67
C THR A 70 -9.19 -1.39 -1.67
N LEU A 71 -9.64 -0.56 -2.63
CA LEU A 71 -8.74 0.10 -3.59
C LEU A 71 -7.72 1.02 -2.89
N VAL A 72 -8.14 1.75 -1.86
CA VAL A 72 -7.25 2.60 -1.07
C VAL A 72 -6.24 1.77 -0.28
N ALA A 73 -6.65 0.65 0.32
CA ALA A 73 -5.77 -0.24 1.07
C ALA A 73 -4.69 -0.87 0.16
N GLU A 74 -5.09 -1.35 -1.03
CA GLU A 74 -4.18 -1.85 -2.06
C GLU A 74 -3.17 -0.78 -2.47
N GLN A 75 -3.63 0.46 -2.70
CA GLN A 75 -2.74 1.55 -3.08
C GLN A 75 -1.73 1.92 -1.98
N ILE A 76 -2.15 1.90 -0.71
CA ILE A 76 -1.24 2.16 0.42
C ILE A 76 -0.16 1.07 0.50
N TYR A 77 -0.53 -0.18 0.27
CA TYR A 77 0.41 -1.30 0.23
C TYR A 77 1.38 -1.18 -0.94
N ASP A 78 0.89 -0.85 -2.14
CA ASP A 78 1.68 -0.61 -3.33
C ASP A 78 2.69 0.53 -3.11
N ASN A 79 2.27 1.64 -2.49
CA ASN A 79 3.15 2.74 -2.13
C ASN A 79 4.30 2.29 -1.21
N ALA A 80 4.01 1.41 -0.24
CA ALA A 80 5.04 0.85 0.63
C ALA A 80 6.03 -0.04 -0.14
N LEU A 81 5.54 -0.85 -1.09
CA LEU A 81 6.37 -1.68 -1.97
C LEU A 81 7.27 -0.86 -2.90
N VAL A 82 6.74 0.23 -3.46
CA VAL A 82 7.51 1.19 -4.27
C VAL A 82 8.60 1.83 -3.42
N THR A 83 8.25 2.31 -2.22
CA THR A 83 9.18 3.01 -1.33
C THR A 83 10.34 2.11 -0.88
N CYS A 84 10.08 0.83 -0.61
CA CYS A 84 11.15 -0.12 -0.25
C CYS A 84 11.87 -0.74 -1.46
N GLY A 85 11.48 -0.40 -2.69
CA GLY A 85 12.10 -0.89 -3.93
C GLY A 85 11.84 -2.38 -4.19
N LEU A 86 10.73 -2.92 -3.68
CA LEU A 86 10.34 -4.33 -3.87
C LEU A 86 9.26 -4.52 -4.95
N MET A 87 8.75 -3.42 -5.53
CA MET A 87 7.87 -3.47 -6.70
C MET A 87 8.68 -3.70 -7.98
N LYS A 88 8.33 -4.74 -8.74
CA LYS A 88 8.96 -5.08 -10.03
C LYS A 88 8.19 -4.49 -11.22
N ASP A 89 6.91 -4.83 -11.34
CA ASP A 89 6.01 -4.32 -12.37
C ASP A 89 4.94 -3.41 -11.75
N SER A 90 4.87 -2.17 -12.24
CA SER A 90 3.92 -1.16 -11.77
C SER A 90 2.66 -1.08 -12.63
N SER A 91 2.59 -1.80 -13.76
CA SER A 91 1.47 -1.71 -14.72
C SER A 91 0.13 -1.99 -14.05
N LYS A 92 0.06 -3.06 -13.26
CA LYS A 92 -1.15 -3.41 -12.50
C LYS A 92 -1.51 -2.40 -11.41
N MET A 93 -0.51 -1.77 -10.80
CA MET A 93 -0.74 -0.69 -9.83
C MET A 93 -1.36 0.52 -10.54
N VAL A 94 -0.83 0.91 -11.70
CA VAL A 94 -1.34 2.03 -12.49
C VAL A 94 -2.81 1.82 -12.88
N ASP A 95 -3.18 0.62 -13.32
CA ASP A 95 -4.58 0.29 -13.61
C ASP A 95 -5.50 0.46 -12.39
N ARG A 96 -5.04 0.01 -11.21
CA ARG A 96 -5.77 0.19 -9.94
C ARG A 96 -5.88 1.66 -9.54
N VAL A 97 -4.80 2.45 -9.69
CA VAL A 97 -4.83 3.90 -9.44
C VAL A 97 -5.89 4.57 -10.31
N ASN A 98 -5.92 4.25 -11.61
CA ASN A 98 -6.91 4.83 -12.54
C ASN A 98 -8.34 4.48 -12.14
N ARG A 99 -8.57 3.24 -11.69
CA ARG A 99 -9.86 2.81 -11.15
C ARG A 99 -10.22 3.56 -9.87
N LEU A 100 -9.29 3.67 -8.92
CA LEU A 100 -9.48 4.43 -7.68
C LEU A 100 -9.83 5.90 -7.97
N LEU A 101 -9.07 6.55 -8.85
CA LEU A 101 -9.36 7.92 -9.28
C LEU A 101 -10.74 8.04 -9.92
N SER A 102 -11.12 7.07 -10.77
CA SER A 102 -12.44 7.05 -11.39
C SER A 102 -13.56 6.94 -10.37
N GLU A 103 -13.42 6.08 -9.35
CA GLU A 103 -14.39 5.96 -8.24
C GLU A 103 -14.50 7.26 -7.44
N LEU A 104 -13.37 7.89 -7.11
CA LEU A 104 -13.33 9.13 -6.34
C LEU A 104 -13.91 10.35 -7.09
N LEU A 105 -13.85 10.33 -8.42
CA LEU A 105 -14.36 11.40 -9.29
C LEU A 105 -15.83 11.20 -9.70
N LYS A 106 -16.47 10.09 -9.30
CA LYS A 106 -17.91 9.90 -9.58
C LYS A 106 -18.71 11.03 -8.92
N PRO A 107 -19.71 11.60 -9.63
CA PRO A 107 -20.58 12.59 -9.03
C PRO A 107 -21.26 12.01 -7.79
N LYS A 108 -21.18 12.72 -6.65
CA LYS A 108 -22.04 12.39 -5.51
C LYS A 108 -23.46 12.64 -5.96
N SER A 109 -24.28 11.59 -6.01
CA SER A 109 -25.69 11.69 -6.33
C SER A 109 -26.37 12.60 -5.32
N SER A 110 -26.54 13.87 -5.65
CA SER A 110 -27.41 14.79 -4.94
C SER A 110 -28.84 14.38 -5.24
N ILE A 111 -29.43 13.58 -4.37
CA ILE A 111 -30.88 13.44 -4.34
C ILE A 111 -31.39 14.83 -3.95
N LEU A 112 -32.01 15.52 -4.91
CA LEU A 112 -32.89 16.65 -4.65
C LEU A 112 -34.00 16.11 -3.74
N THR A 113 -33.91 16.40 -2.44
CA THR A 113 -35.05 16.23 -1.55
C THR A 113 -36.11 17.25 -1.99
N PRO A 114 -37.35 16.83 -2.32
CA PRO A 114 -38.42 17.76 -2.70
C PRO A 114 -38.77 18.75 -1.59
#